data_AF-A6EKW6-F1
#
_entry.id   AF-A6EKW6-F1
#
_cell.length_a   1.000
_cell.length_b   1.000
_cell.length_c   1.000
_cell.angle_alpha   90.00
_cell.angle_beta   90.00
_cell.angle_gamma   90.00
#
_symmetry.space_group_name_H-M   'P 1'
#
loop_
_entity.id
_entity.type
_entity.pdbx_description
1 polymer ?
#
loop_
_entity_poly.entity_id
_entity_poly.type
_entity_poly.pdbx_seq_one_letter_code
_entity_poly.pdbx_strand_id
1 'polypeptide(L)'
;MLSSGDDAPERDPKNFNLSASNDGQNWTVLTSITNYVMAPTPRKSTFAFSFDNTTPYRYYRFNVTANNGAGLIQMSELRLLELPQ
;
A
#
# COMPACT_ATOMS: atom_id res chain seq x y z
N MET A 1 -4.44 -0.47 5.76
CA MET A 1 -4.29 -1.95 5.69
C MET A 1 -4.28 -2.40 4.25
N LEU A 2 -3.58 -3.49 3.95
CA LEU A 2 -3.46 -4.10 2.62
C LEU A 2 -3.65 -5.61 2.72
N SER A 3 -4.51 -6.19 1.87
CA SER A 3 -4.76 -7.64 1.86
C SER A 3 -4.15 -8.29 0.63
N SER A 4 -3.42 -9.39 0.83
CA SER A 4 -2.78 -10.12 -0.28
C SER A 4 -3.80 -10.73 -1.23
N GLY A 5 -3.40 -10.92 -2.49
CA GLY A 5 -4.21 -11.66 -3.47
C GLY A 5 -4.17 -13.17 -3.23
N ASP A 6 -4.87 -13.94 -4.06
CA ASP A 6 -4.97 -15.40 -3.93
C ASP A 6 -4.11 -16.19 -4.92
N ASP A 7 -3.55 -15.54 -5.94
CA ASP A 7 -2.94 -16.22 -7.07
C ASP A 7 -1.48 -16.63 -6.76
N ALA A 8 -0.58 -15.65 -6.66
CA ALA A 8 0.86 -15.92 -6.75
C ALA A 8 1.73 -14.95 -5.88
N PRO A 9 2.46 -15.41 -4.83
CA PRO A 9 3.18 -14.53 -3.89
C PRO A 9 4.22 -13.60 -4.52
N GLU A 10 4.77 -13.98 -5.67
CA GLU A 10 5.69 -13.13 -6.43
C GLU A 10 5.06 -11.81 -6.95
N ARG A 11 3.73 -11.75 -7.08
CA ARG A 11 2.96 -10.56 -7.47
C ARG A 11 2.60 -9.64 -6.29
N ASP A 12 2.90 -10.03 -5.06
CA ASP A 12 2.58 -9.20 -3.90
C ASP A 12 3.43 -7.91 -3.90
N PRO A 13 2.86 -6.74 -3.52
CA PRO A 13 3.63 -5.52 -3.37
C PRO A 13 4.77 -5.70 -2.37
N LYS A 14 5.99 -5.42 -2.82
CA LYS A 14 7.22 -5.50 -2.00
C LYS A 14 7.68 -4.11 -1.57
N ASN A 15 7.68 -3.18 -2.52
CA ASN A 15 7.99 -1.78 -2.30
C ASN A 15 6.80 -0.94 -2.74
N PHE A 16 6.34 -0.06 -1.87
CA PHE A 16 5.23 0.84 -2.19
C PHE A 16 5.26 2.09 -1.31
N ASN A 17 4.59 3.14 -1.77
CA ASN A 17 4.36 4.33 -0.99
C ASN A 17 2.88 4.71 -1.01
N LEU A 18 2.45 5.37 0.07
CA LEU A 18 1.19 6.09 0.12
C LEU A 18 1.51 7.58 0.10
N SER A 19 0.93 8.27 -0.87
CA SER A 19 1.02 9.72 -1.02
C SER A 19 -0.36 10.35 -0.95
N ALA A 20 -0.43 11.62 -0.58
CA ALA A 20 -1.69 12.35 -0.48
C ALA A 20 -1.58 13.78 -1.05
N SER A 21 -2.73 14.32 -1.44
CA SER A 21 -2.83 15.62 -2.11
C SER A 21 -4.18 16.29 -1.82
N ASN A 22 -4.19 17.62 -1.87
CA ASN A 22 -5.42 18.42 -1.82
C ASN A 22 -5.84 18.99 -3.19
N ASP A 23 -4.96 18.97 -4.18
CA ASP A 23 -5.19 19.51 -5.53
C ASP A 23 -5.10 18.45 -6.65
N GLY A 24 -4.67 17.22 -6.31
CA GLY A 24 -4.45 16.13 -7.25
C GLY A 24 -3.17 16.26 -8.09
N GLN A 25 -2.42 17.35 -7.96
CA GLN A 25 -1.22 17.66 -8.75
C GLN A 25 0.06 17.60 -7.92
N ASN A 26 0.05 18.20 -6.73
CA ASN A 26 1.15 18.19 -5.79
C ASN A 26 0.92 17.09 -4.76
N TRP A 27 1.86 16.15 -4.64
CA TRP A 27 1.72 14.96 -3.81
C TRP A 27 2.78 14.93 -2.72
N THR A 28 2.33 14.83 -1.47
CA THR A 28 3.18 14.60 -0.29
C THR A 28 3.24 13.11 -0.01
N VAL A 29 4.44 12.56 0.12
CA VAL A 29 4.63 11.16 0.54
C VAL A 29 4.34 11.06 2.05
N LEU A 30 3.35 10.26 2.43
CA LEU A 30 2.99 10.02 3.82
C LEU A 30 3.79 8.88 4.44
N THR A 31 4.02 7.81 3.67
CA THR A 31 4.84 6.68 4.10
C THR A 31 5.43 5.94 2.90
N SER A 32 6.58 5.31 3.12
CA SER A 32 7.26 4.45 2.16
C SER A 32 7.66 3.15 2.83
N ILE A 33 7.24 2.04 2.22
CA ILE A 33 7.55 0.68 2.67
C ILE A 33 8.45 0.05 1.60
N THR A 34 9.55 -0.56 2.05
CA THR A 34 10.54 -1.20 1.17
C THR A 34 10.87 -2.60 1.68
N ASN A 35 11.06 -3.54 0.74
CA ASN A 35 11.44 -4.92 1.00
C ASN A 35 10.49 -5.66 1.95
N TYR A 36 9.20 -5.32 1.93
CA TYR A 36 8.20 -6.02 2.73
C TYR A 36 7.82 -7.35 2.07
N VAL A 37 7.73 -8.41 2.87
CA VAL A 37 7.41 -9.76 2.39
C VAL A 37 6.04 -10.17 2.93
N MET A 38 5.06 -10.31 2.05
CA MET A 38 3.69 -10.75 2.38
C MET A 38 3.52 -12.28 2.34
N ALA A 39 4.63 -13.04 2.36
CA ALA A 39 4.68 -14.47 2.07
C ALA A 39 5.15 -15.35 3.27
N PRO A 40 4.70 -16.63 3.37
CA PRO A 40 3.53 -17.25 2.75
C PRO A 40 2.48 -17.76 3.77
N THR A 41 1.23 -17.79 3.33
CA THR A 41 0.03 -18.42 3.92
C THR A 41 -0.43 -17.98 5.32
N PRO A 42 -1.75 -17.79 5.51
CA PRO A 42 -2.80 -17.92 4.50
C PRO A 42 -2.77 -16.78 3.46
N ARG A 43 -3.12 -17.09 2.20
CA ARG A 43 -3.40 -16.05 1.19
C ARG A 43 -4.67 -15.29 1.61
N LYS A 44 -4.90 -14.11 1.06
CA LYS A 44 -5.95 -13.17 1.54
C LYS A 44 -5.74 -12.71 3.00
N SER A 45 -4.49 -12.74 3.47
CA SER A 45 -4.13 -12.15 4.77
C SER A 45 -4.09 -10.64 4.68
N THR A 46 -4.57 -9.96 5.73
CA THR A 46 -4.50 -8.51 5.86
C THR A 46 -3.29 -8.10 6.69
N PHE A 47 -2.52 -7.16 6.16
CA PHE A 47 -1.37 -6.57 6.81
C PHE A 47 -1.66 -5.09 7.15
N ALA A 48 -1.36 -4.70 8.39
CA ALA A 48 -1.53 -3.34 8.86
C ALA A 48 -0.23 -2.55 8.70
N PHE A 49 -0.37 -1.31 8.23
CA PHE A 49 0.71 -0.34 8.11
C PHE A 49 0.17 0.97 8.66
N SER A 50 0.84 1.52 9.66
CA SER A 50 0.50 2.81 10.28
C SER A 50 1.51 3.88 9.84
N PHE A 51 1.06 5.12 9.87
CA PHE A 51 1.86 6.31 9.64
C PHE A 51 1.15 7.49 10.31
N ASP A 52 1.92 8.48 10.75
CA ASP A 52 1.35 9.68 11.34
C ASP A 52 0.88 10.62 10.24
N ASN A 53 -0.30 11.22 10.43
CA ASN A 53 -0.80 12.27 9.56
C ASN A 53 -1.65 13.26 10.34
N THR A 54 -1.20 14.50 10.38
CA THR A 54 -1.92 15.62 11.02
C THR A 54 -2.68 16.48 10.00
N THR A 55 -2.48 16.25 8.70
CA THR A 55 -3.03 17.07 7.63
C THR A 55 -4.17 16.34 6.92
N PRO A 56 -5.38 16.92 6.83
CA PRO A 56 -6.44 16.35 6.03
C PRO A 56 -6.13 16.49 4.52
N TYR A 57 -6.30 15.37 3.82
CA TYR A 57 -6.12 15.29 2.37
C TYR A 57 -7.37 14.76 1.68
N ARG A 58 -7.69 15.34 0.51
CA ARG A 58 -8.81 14.92 -0.34
C ARG A 58 -8.49 13.73 -1.23
N TYR A 59 -7.24 13.59 -1.66
CA TYR A 59 -6.80 12.57 -2.59
C TYR A 59 -5.69 11.73 -1.97
N TYR A 60 -5.75 10.43 -2.22
CA TYR A 60 -4.73 9.47 -1.83
C TYR A 60 -4.29 8.66 -3.05
N ARG A 61 -3.01 8.31 -3.08
CA ARG A 61 -2.39 7.52 -4.14
C ARG A 61 -1.54 6.44 -3.50
N PHE A 62 -1.92 5.19 -3.75
CA PHE A 62 -1.10 4.04 -3.45
C PHE A 62 -0.27 3.69 -4.67
N ASN A 63 1.04 3.65 -4.53
CA ASN A 63 1.97 3.45 -5.64
C ASN A 63 2.90 2.28 -5.34
N VAL A 64 2.73 1.17 -6.07
CA VAL A 64 3.61 0.00 -6.00
C VAL A 64 4.80 0.22 -6.93
N THR A 65 6.00 0.18 -6.38
CA THR A 65 7.25 0.45 -7.12
C THR A 65 8.06 -0.81 -7.38
N ALA A 66 7.83 -1.89 -6.62
CA ALA A 66 8.38 -3.21 -6.91
C ALA A 66 7.51 -4.31 -6.30
N ASN A 67 7.53 -5.48 -6.93
CA ASN A 67 7.04 -6.74 -6.40
C ASN A 67 8.24 -7.70 -6.23
N ASN A 68 7.95 -9.00 -6.14
CA ASN A 68 8.93 -10.05 -5.95
C ASN A 68 9.40 -10.68 -7.28
N GLY A 69 9.38 -9.91 -8.38
CA GLY A 69 9.95 -10.31 -9.68
C GLY A 69 8.94 -10.76 -10.73
N ALA A 70 7.63 -10.65 -10.46
CA ALA A 70 6.58 -10.97 -11.43
C ALA A 70 6.33 -9.81 -12.42
N GLY A 71 5.79 -10.12 -13.59
CA GLY A 71 5.32 -9.10 -14.57
C GLY A 71 3.97 -8.45 -14.23
N LEU A 72 3.33 -8.86 -13.14
CA LEU A 72 2.02 -8.40 -12.70
C LEU A 72 2.06 -8.07 -11.20
N ILE A 73 1.07 -7.33 -10.71
CA ILE A 73 0.82 -7.14 -9.27
C ILE A 73 -0.51 -7.77 -8.88
N GLN A 74 -0.68 -8.11 -7.61
CA GLN A 74 -1.97 -8.51 -7.07
C GLN A 74 -2.21 -7.98 -5.65
N MET A 75 -3.48 -7.76 -5.34
CA MET A 75 -3.99 -7.42 -4.02
C MET A 75 -5.50 -7.60 -4.03
N SER A 76 -6.08 -7.97 -2.89
CA SER A 76 -7.54 -8.14 -2.78
C SER A 76 -8.22 -6.90 -2.20
N GLU A 77 -7.54 -6.14 -1.35
CA GLU A 77 -8.15 -5.00 -0.67
C GLU A 77 -7.09 -3.96 -0.25
N LEU A 78 -7.43 -2.68 -0.42
CA LEU A 78 -6.76 -1.54 0.22
C LEU A 78 -7.76 -0.81 1.10
N ARG A 79 -7.44 -0.65 2.38
CA ARG A 79 -8.22 0.16 3.32
C ARG A 79 -7.38 1.30 3.87
N LEU A 80 -7.83 2.53 3.65
CA LEU A 80 -7.38 3.69 4.43
C LEU A 80 -8.30 3.81 5.64
N LEU A 81 -7.70 3.83 6.82
CA LEU A 81 -8.40 3.90 8.09
C LEU A 81 -8.00 5.19 8.79
N GLU A 82 -8.87 5.62 9.71
CA GLU A 82 -8.66 6.75 10.60
C GLU A 82 -8.69 8.12 9.92
N LEU A 83 -9.04 9.12 10.71
CA LEU A 83 -8.95 10.53 10.33
C LEU A 83 -7.61 11.06 10.82
N PRO A 84 -7.03 12.05 10.11
CA PRO A 84 -5.84 12.75 10.61
C PRO A 84 -6.10 13.29 12.02
N GLN A 85 -5.10 13.16 12.91
CA GLN A 85 -5.15 13.63 14.30
C GLN A 85 -4.05 14.66 14.56
#